data_AF-A0A9W8E375-F1
#
_entry.id   AF-A0A9W8E375-F1
#
_cell.length_a   1.000
_cell.length_b   1.000
_cell.length_c   1.000
_cell.angle_alpha   90.00
_cell.angle_beta   90.00
_cell.angle_gamma   90.00
#
_symmetry.space_group_name_H-M   'P 1'
#
loop_
_entity.id
_entity.type
_entity.pdbx_description
1 polymer ?
#
loop_
_entity_poly.entity_id
_entity_poly.type
_entity_poly.pdbx_seq_one_letter_code
_entity_poly.pdbx_strand_id
1 'polypeptide(L)'
;GSSSHQDLLVGAPFYEVRAANTENPQVSQAGAVFVFHSRSLTSGNGQTSAGTVTITQPDGMWLSDSPTPYEWFGRSMRVESVDNQRMLFVGAPGYKDGDNSMAGKVYGFNLDKGTSQAHHLAFSVIGSEKFQQLGNTISAGQVMGDGKNYLVASAPSQVRTTAPLVLARRIKCNKA
;
A
#
# COMPACT_ATOMS: atom_id res chain seq x y z
N GLY A 1 15.62 -3.69 -2.88
CA GLY A 1 17.02 -4.14 -2.99
C GLY A 1 17.32 -5.17 -1.91
N SER A 2 18.15 -6.18 -2.19
CA SER A 2 18.50 -7.22 -1.23
C SER A 2 19.71 -6.82 -0.38
N SER A 3 19.48 -5.99 0.65
CA SER A 3 20.36 -6.04 1.83
C SER A 3 19.95 -7.27 2.64
N SER A 4 20.88 -7.90 3.37
CA SER A 4 20.58 -8.93 4.38
C SER A 4 19.79 -8.39 5.58
N HIS A 5 19.29 -7.16 5.49
CA HIS A 5 18.67 -6.40 6.55
C HIS A 5 17.25 -6.03 6.13
N GLN A 6 16.35 -6.03 7.10
CA GLN A 6 14.96 -5.65 6.87
C GLN A 6 14.85 -4.13 6.79
N ASP A 7 14.25 -3.63 5.72
CA ASP A 7 13.87 -2.22 5.60
C ASP A 7 12.58 -1.95 6.40
N LEU A 8 12.38 -0.69 6.80
CA LEU A 8 11.20 -0.25 7.54
C LEU A 8 10.25 0.50 6.61
N LEU A 9 8.97 0.12 6.68
CA LEU A 9 7.87 0.80 6.02
C LEU A 9 6.93 1.37 7.08
N VAL A 10 6.57 2.65 6.95
CA VAL A 10 5.69 3.35 7.90
C VAL A 10 4.48 3.92 7.15
N GLY A 11 3.29 3.45 7.51
CA GLY A 11 2.04 3.97 6.97
C GLY A 11 1.65 5.27 7.65
N ALA A 12 1.29 6.27 6.84
CA ALA A 12 0.84 7.58 7.29
C ALA A 12 -0.51 7.91 6.64
N PRO A 13 -1.62 7.28 7.09
CA PRO A 13 -2.92 7.37 6.42
C PRO A 13 -3.52 8.76 6.37
N PHE A 14 -3.10 9.68 7.25
CA PHE A 14 -3.58 11.07 7.25
C PHE A 14 -2.57 12.04 6.65
N TYR A 15 -1.52 11.53 5.99
CA TYR A 15 -0.54 12.38 5.33
C TYR A 15 -1.20 13.22 4.25
N GLU A 16 -0.83 14.50 4.24
CA GLU A 16 -1.33 15.50 3.31
C GLU A 16 -0.61 15.38 1.97
N VAL A 17 -1.34 14.98 0.94
CA VAL A 17 -0.86 14.95 -0.44
C VAL A 17 -1.33 16.21 -1.15
N ARG A 18 -0.38 16.93 -1.76
CA ARG A 18 -0.64 18.11 -2.58
C ARG A 18 -0.68 17.72 -4.04
N ALA A 19 -1.79 17.97 -4.72
CA ALA A 19 -1.87 17.84 -6.18
C ALA A 19 -0.95 18.87 -6.84
N ALA A 20 -0.06 18.40 -7.71
CA ALA A 20 1.03 19.20 -8.25
C ALA A 20 0.64 19.97 -9.52
N ASN A 21 -0.44 20.78 -9.54
CA ASN A 21 -0.82 21.63 -10.71
C ASN A 21 -2.23 22.26 -10.66
N THR A 22 -2.73 22.73 -9.52
CA THR A 22 -3.91 23.61 -9.51
C THR A 22 -3.58 24.91 -8.77
N GLU A 23 -4.06 26.05 -9.30
CA GLU A 23 -3.93 27.39 -8.67
C GLU A 23 -4.44 27.43 -7.21
N ASN A 24 -5.19 26.41 -6.82
CA ASN A 24 -5.49 26.05 -5.44
C ASN A 24 -5.14 24.56 -5.23
N PRO A 25 -3.92 24.21 -4.76
CA PRO A 25 -3.54 22.83 -4.56
C PRO A 25 -4.43 22.24 -3.47
N GLN A 26 -5.35 21.35 -3.87
CA GLN A 26 -6.20 20.65 -2.91
C GLN A 26 -5.29 19.78 -2.04
N VAL A 27 -5.10 20.22 -0.80
CA VAL A 27 -4.45 19.43 0.24
C VAL A 27 -5.44 18.38 0.65
N SER A 28 -5.08 17.13 0.44
CA SER A 28 -5.98 16.03 0.73
C SER A 28 -5.28 15.01 1.61
N GLN A 29 -5.94 14.59 2.69
CA GLN A 29 -5.45 13.53 3.57
C GLN A 29 -5.60 12.16 2.88
N ALA A 30 -4.92 12.01 1.74
CA ALA A 30 -4.96 10.79 0.94
C ALA A 30 -4.07 9.70 1.54
N GLY A 31 -3.06 10.08 2.32
CA GLY A 31 -2.12 9.17 2.98
C GLY A 31 -0.89 8.83 2.14
N ALA A 32 0.10 8.24 2.80
CA ALA A 32 1.37 7.83 2.21
C ALA A 32 1.96 6.61 2.93
N VAL A 33 2.96 5.98 2.31
CA VAL A 33 3.87 5.03 2.96
C VAL A 33 5.29 5.55 2.85
N PHE A 34 5.97 5.69 3.99
CA PHE A 34 7.37 6.10 4.06
C PHE A 34 8.28 4.88 4.09
N VAL A 35 9.41 4.99 3.40
CA VAL A 35 10.41 3.92 3.31
C VAL A 35 11.70 4.37 3.96
N PHE A 36 12.24 3.50 4.81
CA PHE A 36 13.51 3.67 5.48
C PHE A 36 14.37 2.44 5.18
N HIS A 37 15.44 2.64 4.42
CA HIS A 37 16.35 1.57 4.06
C HIS A 37 17.33 1.30 5.19
N SER A 38 17.41 0.04 5.59
CA SER A 38 18.37 -0.46 6.58
C SER A 38 19.82 -0.06 6.28
N ARG A 39 20.23 -0.06 5.01
CA ARG A 39 21.57 0.33 4.56
C ARG A 39 21.89 1.82 4.75
N SER A 40 20.87 2.68 4.79
CA SER A 40 21.06 4.11 5.06
C SER A 40 21.42 4.36 6.53
N LEU A 41 21.30 3.33 7.38
CA LEU A 41 21.63 3.34 8.80
C LEU A 41 23.01 2.74 9.11
N THR A 42 23.65 2.12 8.13
CA THR A 42 25.04 1.65 8.23
C THR A 42 26.00 2.75 7.78
N SER A 43 26.85 3.21 8.69
CA SER A 43 27.96 4.11 8.36
C SER A 43 28.84 3.46 7.27
N GLY A 44 29.43 4.26 6.37
CA GLY A 44 30.15 3.84 5.16
C GLY A 44 31.39 2.93 5.36
N ASN A 45 31.67 2.55 6.60
CA ASN A 45 32.70 1.63 7.06
C ASN A 45 32.13 0.28 7.57
N GLY A 46 30.86 -0.03 7.31
CA GLY A 46 30.26 -1.34 7.61
C GLY A 46 30.05 -1.62 9.10
N GLN A 47 30.23 -0.62 9.96
CA GLN A 47 29.89 -0.72 11.37
C GLN A 47 28.41 -0.37 11.56
N THR A 48 27.66 -1.32 12.09
CA THR A 48 26.35 -1.06 12.68
C THR A 48 26.58 -0.15 13.88
N SER A 49 26.15 1.10 13.81
CA SER A 49 26.19 2.00 14.96
C SER A 49 25.39 1.35 16.10
N ALA A 50 26.08 0.86 17.13
CA ALA A 50 25.48 0.24 18.31
C ALA A 50 24.86 1.30 19.24
N GLY A 51 23.97 2.13 18.70
CA GLY A 51 23.32 3.24 19.40
C GLY A 51 22.02 3.65 18.73
N THR A 52 21.26 4.52 19.39
CA THR A 52 20.01 5.08 18.85
C THR A 52 20.31 5.87 17.58
N VAL A 53 19.78 5.40 16.44
CA VAL A 53 19.87 6.11 15.17
C VAL A 53 18.62 6.98 15.01
N THR A 54 18.79 8.30 15.03
CA THR A 54 17.71 9.25 14.76
C THR A 54 17.60 9.45 13.25
N ILE A 55 16.49 8.99 12.67
CA ILE A 55 16.17 9.21 11.26
C ILE A 55 15.24 10.40 11.16
N THR A 56 15.65 11.45 10.44
CA THR A 56 14.87 12.68 10.30
C THR A 56 14.14 12.79 8.96
N GLN A 57 14.51 11.97 7.97
CA GLN A 57 13.91 11.96 6.65
C GLN A 57 13.78 10.52 6.11
N PRO A 58 12.66 10.18 5.44
CA PRO A 58 12.53 8.89 4.78
C PRO A 58 13.38 8.84 3.50
N ASP A 59 13.90 7.65 3.16
CA ASP A 59 14.59 7.41 1.90
C ASP A 59 13.64 7.46 0.70
N GLY A 60 12.35 7.22 0.93
CA GLY A 60 11.33 7.28 -0.11
C GLY A 60 9.92 7.49 0.44
N MET A 61 9.04 7.97 -0.43
CA MET A 61 7.62 8.15 -0.15
C MET A 61 6.79 7.51 -1.27
N TRP A 62 5.79 6.75 -0.88
CA TRP A 62 4.92 5.99 -1.75
C TRP A 62 3.51 6.55 -1.60
N LEU A 63 2.91 6.92 -2.72
CA LEU A 63 1.52 7.38 -2.80
C LEU A 63 0.73 6.38 -3.64
N SER A 64 -0.60 6.41 -3.53
CA SER A 64 -1.46 5.74 -4.51
C SER A 64 -1.26 6.37 -5.90
N ASP A 65 -1.49 5.60 -6.97
CA ASP A 65 -1.30 6.08 -8.36
C ASP A 65 -2.11 7.34 -8.71
N SER A 66 -3.23 7.53 -8.02
CA SER A 66 -4.10 8.71 -8.15
C SER A 66 -4.64 9.03 -6.76
N PRO A 67 -3.91 9.84 -5.96
CA PRO A 67 -4.30 10.16 -4.60
C PRO A 67 -5.64 10.87 -4.56
N THR A 68 -6.57 10.34 -3.75
CA THR A 68 -7.90 10.92 -3.56
C THR A 68 -8.10 11.34 -2.11
N PRO A 69 -8.85 12.44 -1.86
CA PRO A 69 -9.06 12.91 -0.50
C PRO A 69 -9.66 11.85 0.41
N TYR A 70 -9.05 11.72 1.60
CA TYR A 70 -9.51 10.85 2.68
C TYR A 70 -9.51 9.35 2.34
N GLU A 71 -8.73 8.90 1.33
CA GLU A 71 -8.67 7.47 1.04
C GLU A 71 -7.93 6.66 2.11
N TRP A 72 -7.08 7.33 2.89
CA TRP A 72 -6.30 6.75 3.99
C TRP A 72 -5.31 5.66 3.55
N PHE A 73 -4.63 5.89 2.43
CA PHE A 73 -3.57 5.02 1.95
C PHE A 73 -2.47 4.83 2.99
N GLY A 74 -2.09 3.58 3.26
CA GLY A 74 -1.13 3.24 4.31
C GLY A 74 -1.78 2.90 5.65
N ARG A 75 -3.12 2.84 5.73
CA ARG A 75 -3.85 2.49 6.97
C ARG A 75 -3.55 1.07 7.46
N SER A 76 -3.40 0.13 6.53
CA SER A 76 -2.96 -1.23 6.82
C SER A 76 -1.94 -1.65 5.77
N MET A 77 -0.97 -2.47 6.17
CA MET A 77 0.11 -2.89 5.29
C MET A 77 0.52 -4.33 5.58
N ARG A 78 0.89 -5.06 4.52
CA ARG A 78 1.49 -6.39 4.64
C ARG A 78 2.48 -6.60 3.50
N VAL A 79 3.69 -7.05 3.83
CA VAL A 79 4.62 -7.59 2.84
C VAL A 79 4.47 -9.11 2.84
N GLU A 80 4.36 -9.70 1.65
CA GLU A 80 4.31 -11.16 1.49
C GLU A 80 4.96 -11.56 0.16
N SER A 81 5.48 -12.79 0.12
CA SER A 81 5.95 -13.41 -1.12
C SER A 81 4.79 -14.11 -1.84
N VAL A 82 4.50 -13.67 -3.06
CA VAL A 82 3.50 -14.27 -3.96
C VAL A 82 4.21 -14.67 -5.25
N ASP A 83 4.18 -15.95 -5.61
CA ASP A 83 4.84 -16.49 -6.81
C ASP A 83 6.31 -16.06 -6.96
N ASN A 84 7.07 -16.17 -5.86
CA ASN A 84 8.49 -15.74 -5.76
C ASN A 84 8.73 -14.23 -5.99
N GLN A 85 7.68 -13.41 -5.91
CA GLN A 85 7.78 -11.95 -5.94
C GLN A 85 7.38 -11.38 -4.59
N ARG A 86 8.20 -10.49 -4.05
CA ARG A 86 7.83 -9.71 -2.86
C ARG A 86 6.85 -8.64 -3.25
N MET A 87 5.71 -8.65 -2.60
CA MET A 87 4.67 -7.66 -2.82
C MET A 87 4.33 -6.93 -1.52
N LEU A 88 4.08 -5.64 -1.65
CA LEU A 88 3.51 -4.83 -0.60
C LEU A 88 2.02 -4.65 -0.89
N PHE A 89 1.19 -5.06 0.07
CA PHE A 89 -0.23 -4.78 0.10
C PHE A 89 -0.47 -3.56 0.98
N VAL A 90 -1.23 -2.59 0.48
CA VAL A 90 -1.58 -1.37 1.20
C VAL A 90 -3.08 -1.15 1.18
N GLY A 91 -3.69 -1.04 2.35
CA GLY A 91 -5.09 -0.69 2.51
C GLY A 91 -5.34 0.82 2.52
N ALA A 92 -6.43 1.21 1.87
CA ALA A 92 -6.98 2.57 1.81
C ALA A 92 -8.50 2.50 2.06
N PRO A 93 -8.95 2.22 3.30
CA PRO A 93 -10.35 1.95 3.60
C PRO A 93 -11.28 3.17 3.43
N GLY A 94 -10.73 4.38 3.32
CA GLY A 94 -11.51 5.58 3.06
C GLY A 94 -11.80 5.81 1.57
N TYR A 95 -11.18 5.02 0.67
CA TYR A 95 -11.31 5.19 -0.77
C TYR A 95 -12.78 5.23 -1.21
N LYS A 96 -13.11 6.20 -2.06
CA LYS A 96 -14.44 6.39 -2.65
C LYS A 96 -14.44 5.91 -4.10
N ASP A 97 -15.42 5.10 -4.46
CA ASP A 97 -15.62 4.61 -5.83
C ASP A 97 -16.98 5.08 -6.37
N GLY A 98 -16.98 6.07 -7.26
CA GLY A 98 -18.23 6.70 -7.73
C GLY A 98 -19.06 7.23 -6.55
N ASP A 99 -20.29 6.73 -6.39
CA ASP A 99 -21.16 7.08 -5.26
C ASP A 99 -20.88 6.28 -3.99
N ASN A 100 -20.03 5.24 -4.06
CA ASN A 100 -19.67 4.40 -2.94
C ASN A 100 -18.61 5.06 -2.05
N SER A 101 -19.04 5.98 -1.20
CA SER A 101 -18.20 6.58 -0.16
C SER A 101 -17.61 5.50 0.75
N MET A 102 -16.31 5.58 1.03
CA MET A 102 -15.61 4.62 1.91
C MET A 102 -15.83 3.15 1.51
N ALA A 103 -15.89 2.88 0.21
CA ALA A 103 -15.84 1.52 -0.32
C ALA A 103 -14.57 0.79 0.14
N GLY A 104 -13.48 1.54 0.21
CA GLY A 104 -12.17 1.03 0.55
C GLY A 104 -11.50 0.35 -0.64
N LYS A 105 -10.18 0.28 -0.58
CA LYS A 105 -9.35 -0.26 -1.65
C LYS A 105 -8.10 -0.90 -1.08
N VAL A 106 -7.67 -2.00 -1.68
CA VAL A 106 -6.38 -2.64 -1.42
C VAL A 106 -5.52 -2.54 -2.67
N TYR A 107 -4.33 -1.98 -2.52
CA TYR A 107 -3.33 -1.88 -3.58
C TYR A 107 -2.28 -2.97 -3.39
N GLY A 108 -1.82 -3.60 -4.47
CA GLY A 108 -0.70 -4.54 -4.47
C GLY A 108 0.44 -3.99 -5.33
N PHE A 109 1.58 -3.72 -4.71
CA PHE A 109 2.79 -3.21 -5.38
C PHE A 109 3.87 -4.28 -5.43
N ASN A 110 4.53 -4.42 -6.58
CA ASN A 110 5.67 -5.32 -6.72
C ASN A 110 6.95 -4.62 -6.23
N LEU A 111 7.62 -5.19 -5.22
CA LEU A 111 8.84 -4.64 -4.61
C LEU A 111 10.12 -5.01 -5.35
N ASP A 112 10.07 -6.04 -6.20
CA ASP A 112 11.24 -6.56 -6.92
C ASP A 112 11.41 -5.92 -8.30
N LYS A 113 10.35 -5.30 -8.82
CA LYS A 113 10.43 -4.38 -9.97
C LYS A 113 10.65 -2.97 -9.43
N GLY A 114 11.87 -2.43 -9.53
CA GLY A 114 12.14 -0.99 -9.39
C GLY A 114 13.09 -0.57 -8.27
N THR A 115 14.28 -0.09 -8.65
CA THR A 115 15.17 0.80 -7.86
C THR A 115 14.95 2.28 -8.22
N SER A 116 13.92 2.57 -9.02
CA SER A 116 13.55 3.90 -9.47
C SER A 116 12.27 4.28 -8.72
N GLN A 117 12.11 5.57 -8.41
CA GLN A 117 11.04 6.18 -7.61
C GLN A 117 9.57 5.88 -8.04
N ALA A 118 9.34 4.99 -9.00
CA ALA A 118 8.02 4.56 -9.44
C ALA A 118 7.67 3.21 -8.80
N HIS A 119 6.69 3.22 -7.89
CA HIS A 119 6.14 2.00 -7.29
C HIS A 119 5.29 1.30 -8.33
N HIS A 120 5.59 0.04 -8.62
CA HIS A 120 4.90 -0.69 -9.67
C HIS A 120 3.62 -1.30 -9.13
N LEU A 121 2.51 -0.59 -9.27
CA LEU A 121 1.18 -1.13 -8.99
C LEU A 121 0.94 -2.38 -9.86
N ALA A 122 0.82 -3.54 -9.22
CA ALA A 122 0.52 -4.81 -9.88
C ALA A 122 -0.99 -4.98 -10.07
N PHE A 123 -1.78 -4.66 -9.04
CA PHE A 123 -3.24 -4.68 -9.09
C PHE A 123 -3.86 -3.86 -7.95
N SER A 124 -5.18 -3.67 -8.03
CA SER A 124 -5.98 -3.19 -6.89
C SER A 124 -7.32 -3.92 -6.78
N VAL A 125 -7.86 -4.00 -5.57
CA VAL A 125 -9.19 -4.53 -5.27
C VAL A 125 -10.00 -3.41 -4.64
N ILE A 126 -11.22 -3.19 -5.12
CA ILE A 126 -12.09 -2.10 -4.64
C ILE A 126 -13.31 -2.72 -3.98
N GLY A 127 -13.73 -2.16 -2.85
CA GLY A 127 -15.03 -2.48 -2.27
C GLY A 127 -16.16 -2.12 -3.23
N SER A 128 -17.23 -2.89 -3.21
CA SER A 128 -18.40 -2.70 -4.08
C SER A 128 -19.52 -1.89 -3.45
N GLU A 129 -19.41 -1.57 -2.15
CA GLU A 129 -20.51 -1.01 -1.35
C GLU A 129 -20.10 0.23 -0.54
N LYS A 130 -21.06 1.12 -0.29
CA LYS A 130 -20.88 2.27 0.61
C LYS A 130 -20.48 1.80 2.00
N PHE A 131 -19.50 2.48 2.57
CA PHE A 131 -18.96 2.21 3.90
C PHE A 131 -18.42 0.81 4.06
N GLN A 132 -18.09 0.05 3.01
CA GLN A 132 -17.53 -1.28 3.18
C GLN A 132 -16.16 -1.27 3.87
N GLN A 133 -15.37 -0.21 3.66
CA GLN A 133 -14.04 -0.01 4.24
C GLN A 133 -13.08 -1.18 3.95
N LEU A 134 -13.12 -1.73 2.74
CA LEU A 134 -12.21 -2.80 2.32
C LEU A 134 -10.75 -2.40 2.58
N GLY A 135 -9.97 -3.31 3.17
CA GLY A 135 -8.56 -3.08 3.49
C GLY A 135 -8.34 -2.38 4.82
N ASN A 136 -9.32 -2.38 5.74
CA ASN A 136 -9.14 -1.81 7.07
C ASN A 136 -8.02 -2.52 7.85
N THR A 137 -7.98 -3.86 7.75
CA THR A 137 -6.86 -4.71 8.19
C THR A 137 -6.47 -5.66 7.06
N ILE A 138 -5.19 -6.02 6.99
CA ILE A 138 -4.65 -6.98 6.01
C ILE A 138 -3.77 -7.98 6.75
N SER A 139 -3.92 -9.26 6.45
CA SER A 139 -3.05 -10.35 6.91
C SER A 139 -2.77 -11.30 5.76
N ALA A 140 -1.67 -12.06 5.86
CA ALA A 140 -1.36 -13.10 4.90
C ALA A 140 -0.85 -14.36 5.60
N GLY A 141 -1.17 -15.53 5.03
CA GLY A 141 -0.72 -16.81 5.54
C GLY A 141 -1.50 -18.00 4.97
N GLN A 142 -1.18 -19.20 5.43
CA GLN A 142 -1.88 -20.43 5.05
C GLN A 142 -3.19 -20.55 5.84
N VAL A 143 -4.31 -20.23 5.21
CA VAL A 143 -5.63 -20.24 5.88
C VAL A 143 -6.45 -21.47 5.50
N MET A 144 -6.23 -22.04 4.31
CA MET A 144 -7.07 -23.10 3.75
C MET A 144 -6.45 -24.51 3.84
N GLY A 145 -5.27 -24.65 4.45
CA GLY A 145 -4.60 -25.95 4.62
C GLY A 145 -4.08 -26.60 3.32
N ASP A 146 -4.18 -25.94 2.17
CA ASP A 146 -3.71 -26.43 0.86
C ASP A 146 -2.24 -26.07 0.55
N GLY A 147 -1.52 -25.57 1.57
CA GLY A 147 -0.13 -25.15 1.47
C GLY A 147 0.07 -23.81 0.74
N LYS A 148 -0.99 -23.14 0.28
CA LYS A 148 -0.90 -21.83 -0.40
C LYS A 148 -1.05 -20.69 0.59
N ASN A 149 -0.35 -19.59 0.32
CA ASN A 149 -0.54 -18.34 1.03
C ASN A 149 -1.75 -17.59 0.48
N TYR A 150 -2.61 -17.15 1.39
CA TYR A 150 -3.77 -16.32 1.10
C TYR A 150 -3.57 -14.95 1.69
N LEU A 151 -4.03 -13.94 0.97
CA LEU A 151 -4.21 -12.60 1.50
C LEU A 151 -5.65 -12.48 2.03
N VAL A 152 -5.80 -12.03 3.27
CA VAL A 152 -7.09 -11.74 3.90
C VAL A 152 -7.15 -10.26 4.18
N ALA A 153 -8.20 -9.60 3.70
CA ALA A 153 -8.48 -8.19 3.95
C ALA A 153 -9.87 -8.04 4.57
N SER A 154 -10.00 -7.18 5.59
CA SER A 154 -11.28 -6.94 6.23
C SER A 154 -12.08 -5.83 5.56
N ALA A 155 -13.40 -5.92 5.72
CA ALA A 155 -14.40 -4.95 5.28
C ALA A 155 -15.43 -4.76 6.42
N PRO A 156 -15.05 -4.06 7.50
CA PRO A 156 -15.72 -4.16 8.81
C PRO A 156 -17.15 -3.66 8.85
N SER A 157 -17.51 -2.72 7.98
CA SER A 157 -18.84 -2.11 7.93
C SER A 157 -19.69 -2.63 6.78
N GLN A 158 -19.35 -3.81 6.27
CA GLN A 158 -20.20 -4.54 5.34
C GLN A 158 -21.52 -4.93 6.01
N VAL A 159 -22.60 -4.26 5.63
CA VAL A 159 -23.96 -4.76 5.83
C VAL A 159 -24.21 -5.72 4.67
N ARG A 160 -24.64 -6.97 4.94
CA ARG A 160 -24.87 -7.96 3.88
C ARG A 160 -25.85 -7.41 2.83
N THR A 161 -25.33 -6.94 1.71
CA THR A 161 -26.03 -6.89 0.43
C THR A 161 -25.32 -7.82 -0.55
N THR A 162 -26.08 -8.35 -1.50
CA THR A 162 -25.76 -9.55 -2.30
C THR A 162 -24.68 -9.35 -3.37
N ALA A 163 -23.88 -8.29 -3.32
CA ALA A 163 -22.91 -7.95 -4.36
C ALA A 163 -21.51 -8.55 -4.09
N PRO A 164 -20.86 -9.21 -5.07
CA PRO A 164 -19.51 -9.74 -4.91
C PRO A 164 -18.44 -8.63 -4.96
N LEU A 165 -17.31 -8.88 -4.30
CA LEU A 165 -16.10 -8.04 -4.40
C LEU A 165 -15.63 -7.91 -5.86
N VAL A 166 -15.29 -6.69 -6.29
CA VAL A 166 -14.81 -6.43 -7.65
C VAL A 166 -13.29 -6.40 -7.66
N LEU A 167 -12.68 -7.42 -8.25
CA LEU A 167 -11.25 -7.41 -8.56
C LEU A 167 -11.00 -6.53 -9.80
N ALA A 168 -10.56 -5.29 -9.58
CA ALA A 168 -10.16 -4.39 -10.65
C ALA A 168 -8.74 -4.76 -11.16
N ARG A 169 -8.64 -5.79 -12.00
CA ARG A 169 -7.43 -6.02 -12.79
C ARG A 169 -7.38 -4.98 -13.93
N ARG A 170 -6.57 -3.91 -13.79
CA ARG A 170 -6.09 -3.18 -14.97
C ARG A 170 -5.08 -4.07 -15.72
N ILE A 171 -5.56 -5.06 -16.47
CA ILE A 171 -4.77 -5.70 -17.52
C ILE A 171 -4.93 -4.83 -18.77
N LYS A 172 -4.03 -3.87 -18.97
CA LYS A 172 -3.65 -3.47 -20.33
C LYS A 172 -2.49 -4.37 -20.76
N CYS A 173 -2.82 -5.53 -21.30
CA CYS A 173 -1.92 -6.17 -22.25
C CYS A 173 -2.09 -5.41 -23.56
N ASN A 174 -1.16 -4.50 -23.86
CA ASN A 174 -0.92 -4.17 -25.26
C ASN A 174 -0.28 -5.42 -25.88
N LYS A 175 -1.01 -6.05 -26.80
CA LYS A 175 -0.44 -6.99 -27.75
C LYS A 175 0.47 -6.21 -28.71
N ALA A 176 1.64 -6.80 -28.95
CA ALA A 176 2.61 -6.63 -30.04
C ALA A 176 2.75 -5.21 -30.64
#